data_AF-A0A9Q5AYX4-F1
#
_entry.id   AF-A0A9Q5AYX4-F1
#
_cell.length_a   1.000
_cell.length_b   1.000
_cell.length_c   1.000
_cell.angle_alpha   90.00
_cell.angle_beta   90.00
_cell.angle_gamma   90.00
#
_symmetry.space_group_name_H-M   'P 1'
#
loop_
_entity.id
_entity.type
_entity.pdbx_description
1 polymer ?
#
loop_
_entity_poly.entity_id
_entity_poly.type
_entity_poly.pdbx_seq_one_letter_code
_entity_poly.pdbx_strand_id
1 'polypeptide(L)'
;MPERQGAPVRGLKLKLLAWVVLCALPVGGSVSLWLTGGTWLPLLAYGVASVLAYGLYWHDKQQARAGQWRTPEKVLHGVELLGGWPGALLAQQMFRHKTRKLSYQLSFWLIVAVHQVVWIDALFLNRSILHLLQLQQ
;
A
#
# COMPACT_ATOMS: atom_id res chain seq x y z
N MET A 1 -4.69 12.10 -29.38
CA MET A 1 -3.42 12.76 -29.01
C MET A 1 -2.43 11.68 -28.60
N PRO A 2 -1.32 11.45 -29.34
CA PRO A 2 -0.39 10.38 -28.99
C PRO A 2 0.35 10.75 -27.71
N GLU A 3 0.22 9.94 -26.65
CA GLU A 3 1.06 10.11 -25.46
C GLU A 3 2.52 9.94 -25.88
N ARG A 4 3.36 10.94 -25.59
CA ARG A 4 4.82 10.77 -25.63
C ARG A 4 5.15 9.54 -24.79
N GLN A 5 5.73 8.51 -25.40
CA GLN A 5 6.35 7.40 -24.68
C GLN A 5 7.30 8.03 -23.66
N GLY A 6 6.91 7.92 -22.38
CA GLY A 6 7.42 8.78 -21.33
C GLY A 6 8.91 8.55 -21.12
N ALA A 7 9.68 9.64 -21.09
CA ALA A 7 11.06 9.62 -20.63
C ALA A 7 11.20 8.74 -19.36
N PRO A 8 12.30 7.98 -19.19
CA PRO A 8 12.48 7.07 -18.08
C PRO A 8 12.09 7.70 -16.74
N VAL A 9 11.53 6.90 -15.82
CA VAL A 9 11.19 7.40 -14.48
C VAL A 9 12.49 7.85 -13.81
N ARG A 10 12.70 9.17 -13.73
CA ARG A 10 13.86 9.75 -13.06
C ARG A 10 13.87 9.30 -11.59
N GLY A 11 15.00 8.76 -11.15
CA GLY A 11 15.16 8.25 -9.79
C GLY A 11 14.39 6.95 -9.49
N LEU A 12 14.13 6.10 -10.49
CA LEU A 12 13.43 4.81 -10.30
C LEU A 12 14.02 3.98 -9.15
N LYS A 13 15.36 3.86 -9.08
CA LYS A 13 16.04 3.11 -8.00
C LYS A 13 15.64 3.65 -6.62
N LEU A 14 15.70 4.97 -6.42
CA LEU A 14 15.33 5.59 -5.15
C LEU A 14 13.85 5.37 -4.81
N LYS A 15 12.96 5.47 -5.80
CA LYS A 15 11.52 5.22 -5.61
C LYS A 15 11.23 3.76 -5.27
N LEU A 16 11.93 2.82 -5.89
CA LEU A 16 11.84 1.41 -5.57
C LEU A 16 12.39 1.12 -4.17
N LEU A 17 13.51 1.73 -3.79
CA LEU A 17 14.04 1.61 -2.42
C LEU A 17 13.04 2.12 -1.39
N ALA A 18 12.48 3.31 -1.59
CA ALA A 18 11.44 3.85 -0.71
C ALA A 18 10.21 2.92 -0.64
N TRP A 19 9.80 2.36 -1.78
CA TRP A 19 8.70 1.40 -1.83
C TRP A 19 9.00 0.12 -1.04
N VAL A 20 10.19 -0.46 -1.21
CA VAL A 20 10.64 -1.65 -0.46
C VAL A 20 10.68 -1.34 1.04
N VAL A 21 11.24 -0.20 1.43
CA VAL A 21 11.29 0.23 2.84
C VAL A 21 9.89 0.34 3.45
N LEU A 22 8.94 0.97 2.75
CA LEU A 22 7.56 1.10 3.23
C LEU A 22 6.85 -0.25 3.36
N CYS A 23 7.16 -1.21 2.49
CA CYS A 23 6.57 -2.55 2.53
C CYS A 23 7.22 -3.46 3.57
N ALA A 24 8.48 -3.21 3.92
CA ALA A 24 9.26 -4.06 4.82
C ALA A 24 8.59 -4.22 6.19
N LEU A 25 8.01 -3.15 6.74
CA LEU A 25 7.39 -3.18 8.05
C LEU A 25 6.08 -4.01 8.07
N PRO A 26 5.08 -3.77 7.19
CA PRO A 26 3.90 -4.64 7.10
C PRO A 26 4.21 -6.10 6.78
N VAL A 27 5.15 -6.35 5.86
CA VAL A 27 5.54 -7.72 5.50
C VAL A 27 6.24 -8.40 6.66
N GLY A 28 7.24 -7.75 7.26
CA GLY A 28 7.97 -8.26 8.42
C GLY A 28 7.05 -8.48 9.62
N GLY A 29 6.13 -7.55 9.88
CA GLY A 29 5.10 -7.68 10.90
C GLY A 29 4.19 -8.88 10.66
N SER A 30 3.68 -9.04 9.44
CA SER A 30 2.80 -10.16 9.09
C SER A 30 3.52 -11.50 9.16
N VAL A 31 4.78 -11.56 8.71
CA VAL A 31 5.62 -12.75 8.82
C VAL A 31 5.93 -13.06 10.28
N SER A 32 6.29 -12.06 11.09
CA SER A 32 6.53 -12.26 12.53
C SER A 32 5.29 -12.82 13.21
N LEU A 33 4.10 -12.29 12.90
CA LEU A 33 2.83 -12.79 13.46
C LEU A 33 2.61 -14.26 13.10
N TRP A 34 2.84 -14.63 11.84
CA TRP A 34 2.70 -16.01 11.38
C TRP A 34 3.70 -16.95 12.08
N LEU A 35 4.96 -16.54 12.20
CA LEU A 35 6.01 -17.33 12.86
C LEU A 35 5.77 -17.50 14.36
N THR A 36 5.07 -16.57 15.01
CA THR A 36 4.68 -16.67 16.43
C THR A 36 3.36 -17.43 16.65
N GLY A 37 2.87 -18.16 15.64
CA GLY A 37 1.65 -18.97 15.74
C GLY A 37 0.34 -18.22 15.49
N GLY A 38 0.42 -16.97 15.03
CA GLY A 38 -0.73 -16.18 14.60
C GLY A 38 -1.20 -16.52 13.17
N THR A 39 -2.16 -15.75 12.66
CA THR A 39 -2.75 -15.98 11.34
C THR A 39 -1.92 -15.38 10.21
N TRP A 40 -1.85 -16.07 9.08
CA TRP A 40 -1.25 -15.60 7.82
C TRP A 40 -2.15 -14.64 7.01
N LEU A 41 -3.37 -14.40 7.48
CA LEU A 41 -4.40 -13.61 6.81
C LEU A 41 -3.94 -12.21 6.38
N PRO A 42 -3.15 -11.45 7.16
CA PRO A 42 -2.66 -10.15 6.71
C PRO A 42 -1.79 -10.22 5.45
N LEU A 43 -0.91 -11.21 5.32
CA LEU A 43 -0.09 -11.39 4.12
C LEU A 43 -0.97 -11.57 2.87
N LEU A 44 -1.99 -12.41 2.98
CA LEU A 44 -2.93 -12.64 1.89
C LEU A 44 -3.74 -11.38 1.58
N ALA A 45 -4.23 -10.67 2.61
CA ALA A 45 -4.97 -9.43 2.44
C ALA A 45 -4.15 -8.37 1.68
N TYR A 46 -2.90 -8.13 2.09
CA TYR A 46 -1.99 -7.21 1.40
C TYR A 46 -1.72 -7.64 -0.04
N GLY A 47 -1.48 -8.92 -0.28
CA GLY A 47 -1.21 -9.46 -1.63
C GLY A 47 -2.41 -9.27 -2.56
N VAL A 48 -3.59 -9.73 -2.16
CA VAL A 48 -4.82 -9.64 -2.96
C VAL A 48 -5.23 -8.18 -3.16
N ALA A 49 -5.27 -7.37 -2.10
CA ALA A 49 -5.65 -5.97 -2.21
C ALA A 49 -4.66 -5.17 -3.08
N SER A 50 -3.36 -5.50 -3.05
CA SER A 50 -2.36 -4.85 -3.91
C SER A 50 -2.59 -5.15 -5.39
N VAL A 51 -2.88 -6.40 -5.75
CA VAL A 51 -3.20 -6.78 -7.13
C VAL A 51 -4.48 -6.07 -7.59
N LEU A 52 -5.52 -6.07 -6.75
CA LEU A 52 -6.78 -5.39 -7.03
C LEU A 52 -6.58 -3.88 -7.22
N ALA A 53 -5.83 -3.22 -6.33
CA ALA A 53 -5.53 -1.80 -6.43
C ALA A 53 -4.78 -1.47 -7.73
N TYR A 54 -3.78 -2.27 -8.08
CA TYR A 54 -3.04 -2.08 -9.33
C TYR A 54 -3.97 -2.15 -10.56
N GLY A 55 -4.84 -3.17 -10.59
CA GLY A 55 -5.83 -3.34 -11.66
C GLY A 55 -6.82 -2.18 -11.75
N LEU A 56 -7.32 -1.68 -10.61
CA LEU A 56 -8.22 -0.53 -10.58
C LEU A 56 -7.56 0.75 -11.09
N TYR A 57 -6.28 0.98 -10.75
CA TYR A 57 -5.52 2.12 -11.26
C TYR A 57 -5.26 2.03 -12.77
N TRP A 58 -4.91 0.83 -13.25
CA TRP A 58 -4.80 0.58 -14.68
C TRP A 58 -6.13 0.92 -15.37
N HIS A 59 -7.24 0.37 -14.86
CA HIS A 59 -8.58 0.60 -15.41
C HIS A 59 -8.95 2.09 -15.41
N ASP A 60 -8.75 2.79 -14.29
CA ASP A 60 -9.03 4.23 -14.19
C ASP A 60 -8.21 5.05 -15.20
N LYS A 61 -6.95 4.66 -15.46
CA LYS A 61 -6.14 5.30 -16.50
C LYS A 61 -6.67 5.02 -17.92
N GLN A 62 -7.19 3.83 -18.19
CA GLN A 62 -7.80 3.53 -19.49
C GLN A 62 -9.07 4.36 -19.69
N GLN A 63 -9.96 4.41 -18.70
CA GLN A 63 -11.19 5.21 -18.77
C GLN A 63 -10.87 6.71 -18.94
N ALA A 64 -9.85 7.20 -18.24
CA ALA A 64 -9.33 8.57 -18.38
C ALA A 64 -8.88 8.90 -19.82
N ARG A 65 -8.27 7.94 -20.53
CA ARG A 65 -7.82 8.11 -21.92
C ARG A 65 -8.97 8.01 -22.91
N ALA A 66 -9.94 7.14 -22.63
CA ALA A 66 -11.12 6.93 -23.46
C ALA A 66 -12.19 8.02 -23.30
N GLY A 67 -12.00 8.99 -22.40
CA GLY A 67 -12.98 10.04 -22.10
C GLY A 67 -14.23 9.50 -21.37
N GLN A 68 -14.12 8.32 -20.77
CA GLN A 68 -15.21 7.61 -20.12
C GLN A 68 -15.29 7.94 -18.62
N TRP A 69 -16.33 7.44 -17.97
CA TRP A 69 -16.53 7.62 -16.53
C TRP A 69 -15.35 7.05 -15.73
N ARG A 70 -14.76 7.88 -14.86
CA ARG A 70 -13.60 7.51 -14.03
C ARG A 70 -14.02 6.76 -12.78
N THR A 71 -13.10 5.97 -12.23
CA THR A 71 -13.32 5.27 -10.97
C THR A 71 -13.40 6.29 -9.83
N PRO A 72 -14.44 6.27 -8.98
CA PRO A 72 -14.55 7.17 -7.85
C PRO A 72 -13.36 7.04 -6.89
N GLU A 73 -12.82 8.16 -6.42
CA GLU A 73 -11.62 8.15 -5.54
C GLU A 73 -11.85 7.39 -4.23
N LYS A 74 -13.10 7.40 -3.72
CA LYS A 74 -13.49 6.60 -2.55
C LYS A 74 -13.28 5.09 -2.72
N VAL A 75 -13.44 4.57 -3.94
CA VAL A 75 -13.24 3.14 -4.22
C VAL A 75 -11.74 2.82 -4.19
N LEU A 76 -10.93 3.68 -4.80
CA LEU A 76 -9.48 3.52 -4.79
C LEU A 76 -8.92 3.60 -3.37
N HIS A 77 -9.30 4.63 -2.61
CA HIS A 77 -8.92 4.77 -1.20
C HIS A 77 -9.45 3.63 -0.32
N GLY A 78 -10.63 3.09 -0.60
CA GLY A 78 -11.15 1.92 0.10
C GLY A 78 -10.26 0.69 -0.07
N VAL A 79 -9.83 0.39 -1.30
CA VAL A 79 -8.92 -0.75 -1.55
C VAL A 79 -7.53 -0.49 -0.99
N GLU A 80 -7.04 0.76 -1.06
CA GLU A 80 -5.79 1.16 -0.42
C GLU A 80 -5.82 0.94 1.09
N LEU A 81 -6.94 1.29 1.74
CA LEU A 81 -7.16 1.12 3.17
C LEU A 81 -7.24 -0.36 3.60
N LEU A 82 -7.70 -1.24 2.71
CA LEU A 82 -7.72 -2.69 2.93
C LEU A 82 -6.36 -3.37 2.72
N GLY A 83 -5.27 -2.61 2.59
CA GLY A 83 -3.92 -3.12 2.37
C GLY A 83 -3.45 -3.08 0.91
N GLY A 84 -4.23 -2.48 0.00
CA GLY A 84 -3.87 -2.37 -1.42
C GLY A 84 -2.91 -1.24 -1.76
N TRP A 85 -2.55 -0.40 -0.79
CA TRP A 85 -1.69 0.75 -1.02
C TRP A 85 -0.30 0.43 -1.64
N PRO A 86 0.35 -0.74 -1.40
CA PRO A 86 1.62 -1.07 -2.07
C PRO A 86 1.45 -1.19 -3.59
N GLY A 87 0.42 -1.91 -4.04
CA GLY A 87 0.07 -2.05 -5.46
C GLY A 87 -0.40 -0.74 -6.08
N ALA A 88 -1.17 0.07 -5.33
CA ALA A 88 -1.56 1.41 -5.75
C ALA A 88 -0.33 2.32 -5.97
N LEU A 89 0.66 2.29 -5.06
CA LEU A 89 1.87 3.10 -5.18
C LEU A 89 2.71 2.72 -6.41
N LEU A 90 2.84 1.43 -6.69
CA LEU A 90 3.47 0.94 -7.93
C LEU A 90 2.72 1.44 -9.17
N ALA A 91 1.39 1.31 -9.16
CA ALA A 91 0.55 1.75 -10.28
C ALA A 91 0.65 3.27 -10.50
N GLN A 92 0.63 4.08 -9.44
CA GLN A 92 0.81 5.53 -9.51
C GLN A 92 2.12 5.91 -10.20
N GLN A 93 3.22 5.23 -9.87
CA GLN A 93 4.54 5.50 -10.45
C GLN A 93 4.63 5.02 -11.91
N MET A 94 4.17 3.80 -12.19
CA MET A 94 4.21 3.18 -13.52
C MET A 94 3.34 3.97 -14.52
N PHE A 95 2.14 4.32 -14.09
CA PHE A 95 1.16 5.00 -14.93
C PHE A 95 1.27 6.52 -14.86
N ARG A 96 2.06 7.07 -13.94
CA ARG A 96 2.15 8.51 -13.65
C ARG A 96 0.76 9.14 -13.41
N HIS A 97 -0.15 8.33 -12.90
CA HIS A 97 -1.56 8.67 -12.69
C HIS A 97 -1.79 8.92 -11.21
N LYS A 98 -2.65 9.89 -10.88
CA LYS A 98 -2.96 10.32 -9.50
C LYS A 98 -1.76 10.76 -8.64
N THR A 99 -0.64 11.15 -9.26
CA THR A 99 0.59 11.58 -8.55
C THR A 99 0.63 13.07 -8.17
N ARG A 100 -0.16 13.92 -8.84
CA ARG A 100 -0.10 15.39 -8.70
C ARG A 100 -1.23 16.01 -7.88
N LYS A 101 -2.36 15.33 -7.73
CA LYS A 101 -3.53 15.88 -7.04
C LYS A 101 -3.29 15.81 -5.54
N LEU A 102 -3.12 16.97 -4.90
CA LEU A 102 -2.75 17.05 -3.48
C LEU A 102 -3.76 16.34 -2.58
N SER A 103 -5.06 16.58 -2.75
CA SER A 103 -6.09 15.94 -1.91
C SER A 103 -6.09 14.42 -2.02
N TYR A 104 -5.80 13.88 -3.21
CA TYR A 104 -5.64 12.44 -3.40
C TYR A 104 -4.42 11.92 -2.66
N GLN A 105 -3.27 12.59 -2.83
CA GLN A 105 -2.01 12.19 -2.22
C GLN A 105 -2.07 12.29 -0.69
N LEU A 106 -2.72 13.31 -0.12
CA LEU A 106 -2.92 13.42 1.33
C LEU A 106 -3.69 12.22 1.89
N SER A 107 -4.81 11.87 1.25
CA SER A 107 -5.62 10.71 1.66
C SER A 107 -4.83 9.40 1.53
N PHE A 108 -4.12 9.23 0.42
CA PHE A 108 -3.26 8.08 0.18
C PHE A 108 -2.16 7.95 1.25
N TRP A 109 -1.41 9.02 1.54
CA TRP A 109 -0.32 8.98 2.52
C TRP A 109 -0.83 8.82 3.95
N LEU A 110 -2.01 9.35 4.27
CA LEU A 110 -2.67 9.07 5.56
C LEU A 110 -2.96 7.58 5.71
N ILE A 111 -3.49 6.93 4.67
CA ILE A 111 -3.73 5.47 4.66
C ILE A 111 -2.42 4.70 4.88
N VAL A 112 -1.34 5.08 4.18
CA VAL A 112 -0.02 4.45 4.37
C VAL A 112 0.42 4.62 5.82
N ALA A 113 0.34 5.84 6.37
CA ALA A 113 0.74 6.15 7.74
C ALA A 113 -0.04 5.32 8.77
N VAL A 114 -1.36 5.18 8.62
CA VAL A 114 -2.20 4.34 9.48
C VAL A 114 -1.69 2.90 9.50
N HIS A 115 -1.40 2.31 8.34
CA HIS A 115 -0.84 0.96 8.30
C HIS A 115 0.54 0.86 8.97
N GLN A 116 1.41 1.85 8.77
CA GLN A 116 2.72 1.85 9.44
C GLN A 116 2.56 1.90 10.97
N VAL A 117 1.68 2.78 11.48
CA VAL A 117 1.40 2.89 12.92
C VAL A 117 0.85 1.57 13.47
N VAL A 118 -0.11 0.94 12.79
CA VAL A 118 -0.68 -0.35 13.21
C VAL A 118 0.40 -1.43 13.30
N TRP A 119 1.32 -1.51 12.33
CA TRP A 119 2.38 -2.52 12.36
C TRP A 119 3.48 -2.22 13.36
N ILE A 120 3.80 -0.95 13.60
CA ILE A 120 4.68 -0.55 14.71
C ILE A 120 4.04 -1.01 16.02
N ASP A 121 2.80 -0.64 16.27
CA ASP A 121 2.08 -1.03 17.49
C ASP A 121 2.05 -2.56 17.67
N ALA A 122 1.67 -3.31 16.62
CA ALA A 122 1.61 -4.75 16.66
C ALA A 122 2.98 -5.42 16.95
N LEU A 123 4.08 -4.85 16.45
CA LEU A 123 5.42 -5.39 16.67
C LEU A 123 6.01 -5.03 18.04
N PHE A 124 5.74 -3.81 18.54
CA PHE A 124 6.38 -3.27 19.74
C PHE A 124 5.51 -3.37 21.00
N LEU A 125 4.19 -3.12 20.92
CA LEU A 125 3.30 -3.14 22.10
C LEU A 125 2.82 -4.55 22.46
N ASN A 126 2.53 -5.41 21.47
CA ASN A 126 2.00 -6.75 21.73
C ASN A 126 3.02 -7.71 22.41
N ARG A 127 4.34 -7.52 22.20
CA ARG A 127 5.37 -8.32 22.89
C ARG A 127 5.50 -7.99 24.37
N SER A 128 5.22 -6.75 24.77
CA SER A 128 5.40 -6.28 26.16
C SER A 128 4.36 -6.89 27.12
N ILE A 129 3.12 -7.07 26.66
CA ILE A 129 2.04 -7.64 27.48
C ILE A 129 2.25 -9.15 27.72
N LEU A 130 2.69 -9.90 26.72
CA LEU A 130 2.98 -11.33 26.84
C LEU A 130 4.16 -11.60 27.80
N HIS A 131 5.21 -10.76 27.75
CA HIS A 131 6.33 -10.86 28.69
C HIS A 131 5.93 -10.53 30.13
N LEU A 132 5.05 -9.56 30.35
CA LEU A 132 4.57 -9.21 31.69
C LEU A 132 3.67 -10.29 32.31
N LEU A 133 2.87 -10.97 31.49
CA LEU A 133 2.02 -12.08 31.96
C LEU A 133 2.81 -13.37 32.25
N GLN A 134 3.96 -13.58 31.60
CA GLN A 134 4.84 -14.73 31.88
C GLN A 134 5.73 -14.53 33.13
N LEU A 135 5.96 -13.29 33.58
CA LEU A 135 6.70 -13.01 34.82
C LEU A 135 5.85 -13.16 36.09
N GLN A 136 4.55 -13.38 35.95
CA GLN A 136 3.60 -13.53 37.06
C GLN A 136 3.18 -14.99 37.32
N GLN A 137 3.87 -15.95 36.70
CA GLN A 137 3.81 -17.40 36.99
C GLN A 137 5.19 -17.90 37.40
#